data_AF-A0A920Q5D0-F1
#
_entry.id   AF-A0A920Q5D0-F1
#
_cell.length_a   1.000
_cell.length_b   1.000
_cell.length_c   1.000
_cell.angle_alpha   90.00
_cell.angle_beta   90.00
_cell.angle_gamma   90.00
#
_symmetry.space_group_name_H-M   'P 1'
#
loop_
_entity.id
_entity.type
_entity.pdbx_description
1 polymer ?
#
loop_
_entity_poly.entity_id
_entity_poly.type
_entity_poly.pdbx_seq_one_letter_code
_entity_poly.pdbx_strand_id
1 'polypeptide(L)'
;MERIVQVDPLTGEVLADLPEFSIYPANHFVTSKEKLDLAVNGIREELVVRLKELKDAGKILEAARLESRTHYDLEMLQETGFCSGVENYSRHLQNRPAGSAPWTLLDYFPDDYLMFVDESHMTLPQVRAMYRGDISRKSTLVISGFVCRRALR
;
A
#
# COMPACT_ATOMS: atom_id res chain seq x y z
N MET A 1 -33.37 -10.02 -5.44
CA MET A 1 -33.45 -8.60 -5.09
C MET A 1 -34.78 -8.08 -5.60
N GLU A 2 -35.59 -7.47 -4.73
CA GLU A 2 -36.93 -6.99 -5.12
C GLU A 2 -36.94 -5.51 -5.52
N ARG A 3 -36.03 -4.70 -4.95
CA ARG A 3 -35.94 -3.25 -5.20
C ARG A 3 -34.60 -2.70 -4.72
N ILE A 4 -34.02 -1.74 -5.45
CA ILE A 4 -32.87 -0.94 -4.99
C ILE A 4 -33.32 0.52 -5.02
N VAL A 5 -33.11 1.24 -3.91
CA VAL A 5 -33.49 2.64 -3.78
C VAL A 5 -32.29 3.49 -3.38
N GLN A 6 -32.20 4.68 -3.98
CA GLN A 6 -31.31 5.73 -3.51
C GLN A 6 -32.04 6.59 -2.48
N VAL A 7 -31.39 6.86 -1.36
CA VAL A 7 -31.98 7.61 -0.23
C VAL A 7 -31.05 8.77 0.14
N ASP A 8 -31.63 9.92 0.48
CA ASP A 8 -30.89 11.03 1.08
C ASP A 8 -30.51 10.65 2.52
N PRO A 9 -29.21 10.61 2.88
CA PRO A 9 -28.77 10.18 4.20
C PRO A 9 -29.14 11.16 5.33
N LEU A 10 -29.50 12.42 5.03
CA LEU A 10 -29.83 13.45 6.01
C LEU A 10 -31.34 13.52 6.27
N THR A 11 -32.17 13.44 5.23
CA THR A 11 -33.63 13.61 5.34
C THR A 11 -34.38 12.28 5.36
N GLY A 12 -33.77 11.21 4.83
CA GLY A 12 -34.41 9.91 4.67
C GLY A 12 -35.36 9.82 3.48
N GLU A 13 -35.43 10.85 2.64
CA GLU A 13 -36.28 10.85 1.45
C GLU A 13 -35.75 9.88 0.38
N VAL A 14 -36.66 9.15 -0.25
CA VAL A 14 -36.33 8.28 -1.38
C VAL A 14 -36.16 9.14 -2.62
N LEU A 15 -34.95 9.17 -3.17
CA LEU A 15 -34.58 9.97 -4.32
C LEU A 15 -34.90 9.27 -5.65
N ALA A 16 -34.62 7.98 -5.74
CA ALA A 16 -34.79 7.21 -6.97
C ALA A 16 -34.88 5.71 -6.74
N ASP A 17 -35.53 5.02 -7.67
CA ASP A 17 -35.48 3.57 -7.84
C ASP A 17 -34.40 3.21 -8.87
N LEU A 18 -33.49 2.31 -8.50
CA LEU A 18 -32.36 1.90 -9.33
C LEU A 18 -32.56 0.46 -9.82
N PRO A 19 -32.40 0.18 -11.13
CA PRO A 19 -32.45 -1.17 -11.66
C PRO A 19 -31.19 -1.99 -11.31
N GLU A 20 -30.05 -1.31 -11.18
CA GLU A 20 -28.75 -1.89 -10.86
C GLU A 20 -27.90 -0.85 -10.11
N PHE A 21 -27.01 -1.32 -9.23
CA PHE A 21 -26.06 -0.46 -8.53
C PHE A 21 -24.76 -1.21 -8.26
N SER A 22 -23.61 -0.56 -8.47
CA SER A 22 -22.29 -1.10 -8.18
C SER A 22 -21.76 -0.54 -6.87
N ILE A 23 -21.41 -1.43 -5.94
CA ILE A 23 -20.76 -1.07 -4.67
C ILE A 23 -19.27 -1.24 -4.84
N TYR A 24 -18.53 -0.13 -4.79
CA TYR A 24 -17.07 -0.16 -4.81
C TYR A 24 -16.51 -0.37 -3.39
N PRO A 25 -15.32 -0.98 -3.26
CA PRO A 25 -14.67 -1.14 -1.97
C PRO A 25 -14.43 0.20 -1.28
N ALA A 26 -14.64 0.27 0.04
CA ALA A 26 -14.37 1.47 0.82
C ALA A 26 -12.87 1.79 0.96
N ASN A 27 -11.99 0.86 0.58
CA ASN A 27 -10.53 0.98 0.69
C ASN A 27 -9.82 0.46 -0.57
N HIS A 28 -8.70 1.09 -0.95
CA HIS A 28 -7.91 0.69 -2.13
C HIS A 28 -6.99 -0.52 -1.90
N PHE A 29 -6.76 -0.93 -0.65
CA PHE A 29 -5.88 -2.04 -0.29
C PHE A 29 -6.64 -3.34 0.04
N VAL A 30 -7.92 -3.43 -0.36
CA VAL A 30 -8.74 -4.62 -0.10
C VAL A 30 -8.14 -5.82 -0.84
N THR A 31 -7.82 -6.87 -0.10
CA THR A 31 -7.29 -8.13 -0.62
C THR A 31 -8.05 -9.30 -0.02
N SER A 32 -8.07 -10.42 -0.74
CA SER A 32 -8.65 -11.68 -0.24
C SER A 32 -7.80 -12.23 0.91
N LYS A 33 -8.41 -12.95 1.85
CA LYS A 33 -7.71 -13.60 2.97
C LYS A 33 -6.53 -14.47 2.53
N GLU A 34 -6.70 -15.25 1.47
CA GLU A 34 -5.62 -16.10 0.92
C GLU A 34 -4.38 -15.30 0.50
N LYS A 35 -4.60 -14.19 -0.23
CA LYS A 35 -3.51 -13.27 -0.63
C LYS A 35 -2.87 -12.58 0.57
N LEU A 36 -3.66 -12.25 1.59
CA LEU A 36 -3.16 -11.67 2.82
C LEU A 36 -2.24 -12.64 3.57
N ASP A 37 -2.64 -13.91 3.70
CA ASP A 37 -1.85 -14.94 4.38
C ASP A 37 -0.52 -15.18 3.64
N LEU A 38 -0.53 -15.20 2.31
CA LEU A 38 0.68 -15.25 1.48
C LEU A 38 1.59 -14.03 1.71
N ALA A 39 1.01 -12.82 1.72
CA ALA A 39 1.75 -11.59 1.95
C ALA A 39 2.40 -11.57 3.35
N VAL A 40 1.67 -11.98 4.38
CA VAL A 40 2.16 -12.08 5.77
C VAL A 40 3.37 -13.02 5.85
N ASN A 41 3.31 -14.18 5.19
CA ASN A 41 4.45 -15.10 5.16
C ASN A 41 5.66 -14.49 4.46
N GLY A 42 5.46 -13.84 3.30
CA GLY A 42 6.54 -13.14 2.60
C GLY A 42 7.19 -12.03 3.44
N ILE A 43 6.39 -11.28 4.21
CA ILE A 43 6.90 -10.23 5.11
C ILE A 43 7.72 -10.84 6.24
N ARG A 44 7.26 -11.96 6.84
CA ARG A 44 8.00 -12.66 7.90
C ARG A 44 9.35 -13.18 7.42
N GLU A 45 9.40 -13.80 6.24
CA GLU A 45 10.65 -14.27 5.64
C GLU A 45 11.63 -13.12 5.41
N GLU A 46 11.14 -12.00 4.87
CA GLU A 46 11.96 -10.81 4.66
C GLU A 46 12.48 -10.22 5.98
N LEU A 47 11.62 -10.17 7.00
CA LEU A 47 11.99 -9.70 8.34
C LEU A 47 13.14 -10.52 8.91
N VAL A 48 13.07 -11.86 8.83
CA VAL A 48 14.13 -12.75 9.34
C VAL A 48 15.47 -12.45 8.69
N VAL A 49 15.51 -12.33 7.36
CA VAL A 49 16.75 -12.00 6.63
C VAL A 49 17.27 -10.63 7.07
N ARG A 50 16.39 -9.63 7.16
CA ARG A 50 16.79 -8.25 7.49
C ARG A 50 17.28 -8.11 8.93
N LEU A 51 16.65 -8.78 9.88
CA LEU A 51 17.09 -8.79 11.28
C LEU A 51 18.48 -9.41 11.41
N LYS A 52 18.76 -10.48 10.66
CA LYS A 52 20.10 -11.08 10.61
C LYS A 52 21.14 -10.08 10.09
N GLU A 53 20.88 -9.43 8.95
CA GLU A 53 21.78 -8.41 8.39
C GLU A 53 22.08 -7.27 9.38
N LEU A 54 21.06 -6.80 10.11
CA LEU A 54 21.22 -5.73 11.09
C LEU A 54 22.01 -6.19 12.32
N LYS A 55 21.71 -7.39 12.84
CA LYS A 55 22.42 -7.97 13.99
C LYS A 55 23.88 -8.25 13.65
N ASP A 56 24.16 -8.81 12.47
CA ASP A 56 25.53 -9.08 11.98
C ASP A 56 26.34 -7.77 11.77
N ALA A 57 25.65 -6.66 11.47
CA ALA A 57 26.25 -5.33 11.37
C ALA A 57 26.36 -4.58 12.71
N GLY A 58 26.04 -5.20 13.84
CA GLY A 58 26.07 -4.59 15.18
C GLY A 58 24.94 -3.58 15.45
N LYS A 59 23.93 -3.49 14.57
CA LYS A 59 22.80 -2.56 14.66
C LYS A 59 21.64 -3.13 15.48
N ILE A 60 21.91 -3.38 16.76
CA ILE A 60 20.99 -4.09 17.66
C ILE A 60 19.70 -3.28 17.92
N LEU A 61 19.82 -1.96 18.06
CA LEU A 61 18.66 -1.08 18.31
C LEU A 61 17.73 -1.02 17.09
N GLU A 62 18.30 -0.89 15.89
CA GLU A 62 17.55 -0.87 14.64
C GLU A 62 16.88 -2.23 14.38
N ALA A 63 17.54 -3.34 14.71
CA ALA A 63 16.94 -4.66 14.61
C ALA A 63 15.74 -4.80 15.55
N ALA A 64 15.89 -4.45 16.84
CA ALA A 64 14.80 -4.53 17.81
C ALA A 64 13.62 -3.62 17.45
N ARG A 65 13.90 -2.41 16.94
CA ARG A 65 12.87 -1.48 16.44
C ARG A 65 12.09 -2.08 15.28
N LEU A 66 12.80 -2.62 14.29
CA LEU A 66 12.17 -3.21 13.11
C LEU A 66 11.32 -4.42 13.48
N GLU A 67 11.85 -5.31 14.32
CA GLU A 67 11.18 -6.51 14.82
C GLU A 67 9.85 -6.16 15.50
N SER A 68 9.90 -5.27 16.50
CA SER A 68 8.70 -4.86 17.25
C SER A 68 7.65 -4.22 16.35
N ARG A 69 8.05 -3.31 15.44
CA ARG A 69 7.10 -2.62 14.56
C ARG A 69 6.46 -3.58 13.56
N THR A 70 7.26 -4.42 12.90
CA THR A 70 6.75 -5.35 11.89
C THR A 70 5.85 -6.41 12.51
N HIS A 71 6.16 -6.92 13.72
CA HIS A 71 5.27 -7.86 14.39
C HIS A 71 3.90 -7.25 14.71
N TYR A 72 3.87 -6.02 15.24
CA TYR A 72 2.62 -5.30 15.50
C TYR A 72 1.81 -5.09 14.21
N ASP A 73 2.45 -4.65 13.13
CA ASP A 73 1.76 -4.44 11.85
C ASP A 73 1.21 -5.77 11.28
N LEU A 74 1.95 -6.87 11.43
CA LEU A 74 1.50 -8.20 11.00
C LEU A 74 0.29 -8.69 11.80
N GLU A 75 0.26 -8.48 13.12
CA GLU A 75 -0.90 -8.80 13.95
C GLU A 75 -2.13 -8.00 13.50
N MET A 76 -1.97 -6.69 13.32
CA MET A 76 -3.05 -5.82 12.85
C MET A 76 -3.58 -6.22 11.47
N LEU A 77 -2.68 -6.60 10.54
CA LEU A 77 -3.06 -7.11 9.23
C LEU A 77 -3.87 -8.40 9.35
N GLN A 78 -3.46 -9.35 10.20
CA GLN A 78 -4.16 -10.62 10.36
C GLN A 78 -5.53 -10.47 11.03
N GLU A 79 -5.68 -9.55 12.00
CA GLU A 79 -6.92 -9.36 12.74
C GLU A 79 -7.94 -8.48 11.99
N THR A 80 -7.47 -7.38 11.41
CA THR A 80 -8.35 -6.33 10.85
C THR A 80 -8.29 -6.22 9.32
N GLY A 81 -7.31 -6.87 8.68
CA GLY A 81 -7.02 -6.70 7.26
C GLY A 81 -6.30 -5.38 6.93
N PHE A 82 -5.92 -4.60 7.93
CA PHE A 82 -5.31 -3.28 7.75
C PHE A 82 -4.29 -2.97 8.86
N CYS A 83 -3.28 -2.13 8.55
CA CYS A 83 -2.37 -1.59 9.55
C CYS A 83 -1.97 -0.15 9.19
N SER A 84 -1.49 0.60 10.18
CA SER A 84 -0.94 1.93 9.91
C SER A 84 0.35 1.81 9.10
N GLY A 85 0.39 2.43 7.92
CA GLY A 85 1.53 2.31 7.02
C GLY A 85 1.46 1.08 6.10
N VAL A 86 0.26 0.57 5.81
CA VAL A 86 0.03 -0.59 4.93
C VAL A 86 0.71 -0.45 3.56
N GLU A 87 0.92 0.77 3.08
CA GLU A 87 1.61 1.06 1.83
C GLU A 87 3.07 0.56 1.80
N ASN A 88 3.70 0.41 2.97
CA ASN A 88 5.05 -0.16 3.10
C ASN A 88 5.08 -1.66 2.81
N TYR A 89 3.92 -2.31 2.85
CA TYR A 89 3.73 -3.73 2.55
C TYR A 89 3.05 -3.95 1.19
N SER A 90 2.78 -2.88 0.43
CA SER A 90 2.05 -2.91 -0.85
C SER A 90 2.58 -3.96 -1.84
N ARG A 91 3.90 -4.11 -1.94
CA ARG A 91 4.55 -5.13 -2.78
C ARG A 91 4.11 -6.56 -2.42
N HIS A 92 4.14 -6.89 -1.13
CA HIS A 92 3.74 -8.21 -0.63
C HIS A 92 2.23 -8.42 -0.77
N LEU A 93 1.43 -7.41 -0.40
CA LEU A 93 -0.04 -7.47 -0.48
C LEU A 93 -0.57 -7.65 -1.91
N GLN A 94 0.18 -7.16 -2.89
CA GLN A 94 -0.14 -7.30 -4.32
C GLN A 94 0.58 -8.49 -4.97
N ASN A 95 1.34 -9.27 -4.19
CA ASN A 95 2.14 -10.41 -4.64
C ASN A 95 3.02 -10.08 -5.87
N ARG A 96 3.71 -8.95 -5.80
CA ARG A 96 4.55 -8.45 -6.89
C ARG A 96 6.02 -8.78 -6.67
N PRO A 97 6.78 -9.03 -7.76
CA PRO A 97 8.22 -9.27 -7.65
C PRO A 97 8.94 -8.01 -7.14
N ALA A 98 10.05 -8.23 -6.44
CA ALA A 98 10.93 -7.16 -5.98
C ALA A 98 11.41 -6.29 -7.16
N GLY A 99 11.45 -4.98 -6.97
CA GLY A 99 11.83 -4.03 -8.02
C GLY A 99 10.71 -3.62 -8.98
N SER A 100 9.52 -4.25 -8.90
CA SER A 100 8.42 -3.95 -9.83
C SER A 100 7.83 -2.55 -9.65
N ALA A 101 7.26 -2.01 -10.72
CA ALA A 101 6.59 -0.70 -10.69
C ALA A 101 5.28 -0.76 -9.90
N PRO A 102 5.02 0.21 -9.00
CA PRO A 102 3.76 0.30 -8.27
C PRO A 102 2.57 0.44 -9.21
N TRP A 103 1.43 -0.15 -8.84
CA TRP A 103 0.15 0.27 -9.40
C TRP A 103 -0.12 1.72 -8.99
N THR A 104 -0.63 2.50 -9.92
CA THR A 104 -0.93 3.92 -9.82
C THR A 104 -2.34 4.20 -10.31
N LEU A 105 -2.77 5.46 -10.21
CA LEU A 105 -4.03 5.89 -10.81
C LEU A 105 -4.06 5.66 -12.32
N LEU A 106 -2.91 5.75 -13.00
CA LEU A 106 -2.84 5.60 -14.46
C LEU A 106 -3.26 4.19 -14.91
N ASP A 107 -3.01 3.18 -14.09
CA ASP A 107 -3.35 1.79 -14.39
C ASP A 107 -4.85 1.47 -14.29
N TYR A 108 -5.66 2.42 -13.77
CA TYR A 108 -7.13 2.31 -13.77
C TYR A 108 -7.75 2.85 -15.06
N PHE A 109 -6.99 3.60 -15.86
CA PHE A 109 -7.48 4.10 -17.14
C PHE A 109 -7.32 3.04 -18.23
N PRO A 110 -8.20 3.04 -19.25
CA PRO A 110 -7.98 2.27 -20.47
C PRO A 110 -6.66 2.65 -21.16
N ASP A 111 -6.09 1.73 -21.93
CA ASP A 111 -4.80 1.93 -22.60
C ASP A 111 -4.77 3.14 -23.57
N ASP A 112 -5.93 3.58 -24.07
CA ASP A 112 -6.10 4.67 -25.03
C ASP A 112 -6.49 6.02 -24.39
N TYR A 113 -6.20 6.19 -23.09
CA TYR A 113 -6.50 7.43 -22.38
C TYR A 113 -5.68 8.64 -22.88
N LEU A 114 -6.27 9.82 -22.75
CA LEU A 114 -5.63 11.11 -23.03
C LEU A 114 -5.26 11.81 -21.72
N MET A 115 -4.00 12.27 -21.62
CA MET A 115 -3.50 13.01 -20.47
C MET A 115 -3.11 14.43 -20.87
N PHE A 116 -3.70 15.41 -20.21
CA PHE A 116 -3.28 16.81 -20.29
C PHE A 116 -2.38 17.13 -19.10
N VAL A 117 -1.20 17.70 -19.38
CA VAL A 117 -0.27 18.14 -18.34
C VAL A 117 -0.25 19.65 -18.34
N ASP A 118 -0.97 20.23 -17.38
CA ASP A 118 -0.94 21.67 -17.17
C ASP A 118 0.43 22.11 -16.63
N GLU A 119 0.87 23.29 -17.06
CA GLU A 119 2.18 23.87 -16.76
C GLU A 119 3.34 22.86 -16.87
N SER A 120 3.38 22.12 -17.99
CA SER A 120 4.31 21.00 -18.19
C SER A 120 5.78 21.32 -17.92
N HIS A 121 6.20 22.57 -18.14
CA HIS A 121 7.56 23.04 -17.87
C HIS A 121 7.92 23.02 -16.37
N MET A 122 6.93 23.07 -15.47
CA MET A 122 7.07 22.90 -14.02
C MET A 122 6.67 21.50 -13.55
N THR A 123 5.55 20.97 -14.07
CA THR A 123 4.96 19.69 -13.63
C THR A 123 5.85 18.49 -13.95
N LEU A 124 6.47 18.44 -15.15
CA LEU A 124 7.33 17.30 -15.52
C LEU A 124 8.60 17.21 -14.66
N PRO A 125 9.34 18.30 -14.39
CA PRO A 125 10.42 18.28 -13.41
C PRO A 125 9.99 17.81 -12.02
N GLN A 126 8.81 18.25 -11.54
CA GLN A 126 8.29 17.87 -10.23
C GLN A 126 8.01 16.36 -10.15
N VAL A 127 7.28 15.79 -11.11
CA VAL A 127 6.98 14.35 -11.16
C VAL A 127 8.28 13.52 -11.22
N ARG A 128 9.27 13.96 -12.00
CA ARG A 128 10.59 13.32 -12.05
C ARG A 128 11.31 13.34 -10.70
N ALA A 129 11.18 14.42 -9.94
CA ALA A 129 11.82 14.57 -8.64
C ALA A 129 11.20 13.68 -7.55
N MET A 130 9.90 13.40 -7.63
CA MET A 130 9.16 12.61 -6.61
C MET A 130 9.82 11.26 -6.32
N TYR A 131 10.25 10.53 -7.36
CA TYR A 131 10.90 9.23 -7.20
C TYR A 131 12.20 9.32 -6.39
N ARG A 132 13.05 10.29 -6.71
CA ARG A 132 14.34 10.47 -6.02
C ARG A 132 14.14 10.95 -4.59
N GLY A 133 13.18 11.83 -4.36
CA GLY A 133 12.81 12.31 -3.03
C GLY A 133 12.30 11.17 -2.13
N ASP A 134 11.38 10.34 -2.64
CA ASP A 134 10.83 9.22 -1.88
C ASP A 134 11.91 8.17 -1.55
N ILE A 135 12.77 7.81 -2.51
CA ILE A 135 13.89 6.89 -2.25
C ILE A 135 14.81 7.43 -1.17
N SER A 136 15.20 8.70 -1.26
CA SER A 136 16.11 9.31 -0.29
C SER A 136 15.54 9.21 1.13
N ARG A 137 14.27 9.59 1.30
CA ARG A 137 13.56 9.52 2.58
C ARG A 137 13.43 8.08 3.10
N LYS A 138 12.96 7.15 2.25
CA LYS A 138 12.76 5.74 2.63
C LYS A 138 14.07 5.02 2.91
N SER A 139 15.15 5.33 2.19
CA SER A 139 16.48 4.76 2.43
C SER A 139 16.96 5.08 3.84
N THR A 140 16.76 6.30 4.31
CA THR A 140 17.07 6.70 5.69
C THR A 140 16.28 5.89 6.71
N LEU A 141 14.97 5.69 6.49
CA LEU A 141 14.11 4.88 7.36
C LEU A 141 14.54 3.41 7.41
N VAL A 142 14.96 2.85 6.28
CA VAL A 142 15.47 1.47 6.18
C VAL A 142 16.81 1.30 6.89
N ILE A 143 17.70 2.29 6.79
CA ILE A 143 18.99 2.29 7.47
C ILE A 143 18.82 2.35 8.99
N SER A 144 17.80 3.09 9.45
CA SER A 144 17.46 3.29 10.86
C SER A 144 16.45 2.28 11.42
N GLY A 145 16.11 1.23 10.67
CA GLY A 145 15.29 0.12 11.18
C GLY A 145 13.81 0.46 11.41
N PHE A 146 13.26 1.46 10.74
CA PHE A 146 11.83 1.77 10.79
C PHE A 146 11.01 1.02 9.73
N VAL A 147 11.63 0.62 8.63
CA VAL A 147 10.96 -0.06 7.51
C VAL A 147 11.87 -1.16 6.94
N CYS A 148 11.28 -2.28 6.48
CA CYS A 148 12.00 -3.35 5.80
C CYS A 148 12.64 -2.90 4.46
N ARG A 149 13.77 -3.52 4.10
CA ARG A 149 14.60 -3.11 2.97
C ARG A 149 13.88 -3.20 1.62
N ARG A 150 12.98 -4.16 1.42
CA ARG A 150 12.23 -4.33 0.16
C ARG A 150 10.85 -3.65 0.18
N ALA A 151 10.61 -2.72 1.10
CA ALA A 151 9.57 -1.68 0.92
C ALA A 151 9.97 -0.65 -0.15
N LEU A 152 11.26 -0.62 -0.52
CA LEU A 152 11.80 0.09 -1.66
C LEU A 152 11.74 -0.81 -2.91
N ARG A 153 10.54 -0.88 -3.51
CA ARG A 153 10.17 -1.62 -4.74
C ARG A 153 10.06 -3.14 -4.66
#